data_AF-A0A6P0X7G2-F1
#
_entry.id   AF-A0A6P0X7G2-F1
#
_cell.length_a   1.000
_cell.length_b   1.000
_cell.length_c   1.000
_cell.angle_alpha   90.00
_cell.angle_beta   90.00
_cell.angle_gamma   90.00
#
_symmetry.space_group_name_H-M   'P 1'
#
loop_
_entity.id
_entity.type
_entity.pdbx_description
1 polymer ?
#
loop_
_entity_poly.entity_id
_entity_poly.type
_entity_poly.pdbx_seq_one_letter_code
_entity_poly.pdbx_strand_id
1 'polypeptide(L)'
;ENSYLASGQGIAFLNTTVREVNLNIADNTITGNANQGISLANLSGTIAITNNNIFDTTGTAGNIDNINPNNSELFTGQGIAFHNERLQTVNLTIDGNKLRRNTSRGISLVNLLGEINITNNEISDTREEMLLPGTNTAFPTGQGVVFTNDVRRGEVVLTIADNQILRNINQGILLTEINGTITIENNRIADTRGKLAVFNQDNLNRLDFSAFTAINDINDFNDQANLDSTVAVIESRLPTGQGILVGNAIDRLNLTINNNQISNSGSHGIALTNLRDQVTVTGNTVTGTSGAIGDPNNGEFSTGEGIFVNHINRRLNLTIEINQIRDNFEDGIVMILGEPTGDLPVTAPPRADISIAGNIVANNGVNTTNSTSDEIRGDGIRIFLEGNAIVNSLDISNNMILDNQDDGIQISQGELTAGISGNGGTSQLNNATISNNEIRDQVQQGINVRAVGGTANLSIENNPSISQNGGEGIFISAGGTLDGNAEINVDVLSNLLIDNAVPDFSGIATNMLGLIPVPDGGRLCVNLSANESATGYLLTNLGGTLQLVVPPNVDGMGPILPMGNITNVMACP
;
A
#
# COMPACT_ATOMS: atom_id res chain seq x y z
N GLU A 1 33.14 5.59 -32.06
CA GLU A 1 33.13 4.46 -33.01
C GLU A 1 33.75 3.24 -32.33
N ASN A 2 32.88 2.39 -31.80
CA ASN A 2 33.03 0.95 -31.54
C ASN A 2 31.70 0.54 -30.88
N SER A 3 30.60 0.75 -31.59
CA SER A 3 29.32 0.16 -31.21
C SER A 3 29.42 -1.33 -31.53
N TYR A 4 29.87 -2.11 -30.56
CA TYR A 4 29.74 -3.56 -30.61
C TYR A 4 28.25 -3.86 -30.77
N LEU A 5 27.83 -4.21 -31.99
CA LEU A 5 26.57 -4.91 -32.21
C LEU A 5 26.72 -6.21 -31.40
N ALA A 6 26.10 -6.29 -30.23
CA ALA A 6 26.18 -7.49 -29.41
C ALA A 6 25.55 -8.64 -30.21
N SER A 7 26.32 -9.58 -30.74
CA SER A 7 25.79 -10.65 -31.60
C SER A 7 24.54 -11.30 -31.01
N GLY A 8 23.46 -11.42 -31.79
CA GLY A 8 22.22 -12.08 -31.34
C GLY A 8 20.99 -11.20 -31.15
N GLN A 9 20.87 -10.07 -31.86
CA GLN A 9 19.58 -9.39 -32.06
C GLN A 9 18.83 -9.92 -33.29
N GLY A 10 17.49 -9.91 -33.24
CA GLY A 10 16.65 -10.17 -34.40
C GLY A 10 16.62 -8.98 -35.37
N ILE A 11 16.17 -7.83 -34.87
CA ILE A 11 16.19 -6.54 -35.57
C ILE A 11 16.92 -5.52 -34.70
N ALA A 12 17.91 -4.83 -35.25
CA ALA A 12 18.68 -3.82 -34.52
C ALA A 12 18.81 -2.51 -35.31
N PHE A 13 18.42 -1.41 -34.67
CA PHE A 13 18.71 -0.05 -35.13
C PHE A 13 19.48 0.69 -34.05
N LEU A 14 20.80 0.73 -34.20
CA LEU A 14 21.69 1.44 -33.29
C LEU A 14 22.23 2.67 -34.03
N ASN A 15 21.92 3.87 -33.55
CA ASN A 15 22.37 5.08 -34.23
C ASN A 15 22.90 6.12 -33.26
N THR A 16 24.15 6.54 -33.42
CA THR A 16 24.75 7.58 -32.57
C THR A 16 24.61 9.00 -33.13
N THR A 17 24.05 9.18 -34.34
CA THR A 17 24.11 10.45 -35.09
C THR A 17 22.80 10.93 -35.70
N VAL A 18 21.84 10.06 -36.01
CA VAL A 18 20.54 10.47 -36.58
C VAL A 18 19.58 10.84 -35.45
N ARG A 19 19.12 12.10 -35.47
CA ARG A 19 18.26 12.68 -34.44
C ARG A 19 16.77 12.64 -34.73
N GLU A 20 16.33 12.18 -35.91
CA GLU A 20 14.91 12.08 -36.20
C GLU A 20 14.70 10.95 -37.21
N VAL A 21 14.02 9.89 -36.78
CA VAL A 21 13.65 8.75 -37.61
C VAL A 21 12.13 8.64 -37.67
N ASN A 22 11.64 8.20 -38.82
CA ASN A 22 10.30 7.65 -38.95
C ASN A 22 10.46 6.16 -39.24
N LEU A 23 10.27 5.33 -38.21
CA LEU A 23 10.55 3.90 -38.26
C LEU A 23 9.26 3.13 -38.00
N ASN A 24 8.93 2.19 -38.89
CA ASN A 24 7.83 1.24 -38.70
C ASN A 24 8.37 -0.19 -38.78
N ILE A 25 8.23 -0.95 -37.70
CA ILE A 25 8.57 -2.38 -37.62
C ILE A 25 7.26 -3.14 -37.41
N ALA A 26 6.76 -3.78 -38.47
CA ALA A 26 5.45 -4.43 -38.45
C ALA A 26 5.49 -5.87 -38.95
N ASP A 27 4.60 -6.70 -38.39
CA ASP A 27 4.26 -8.05 -38.89
C ASP A 27 5.44 -9.03 -38.99
N ASN A 28 6.44 -8.91 -38.10
CA ASN A 28 7.58 -9.82 -38.09
C ASN A 28 7.37 -11.02 -37.16
N THR A 29 8.01 -12.15 -37.49
CA THR A 29 8.20 -13.27 -36.55
C THR A 29 9.69 -13.43 -36.26
N ILE A 30 10.07 -13.31 -34.98
CA ILE A 30 11.44 -13.24 -34.49
C ILE A 30 11.62 -14.33 -33.43
N THR A 31 12.52 -15.31 -33.65
CA THR A 31 12.67 -16.46 -32.75
C THR A 31 14.14 -16.81 -32.49
N GLY A 32 14.46 -17.28 -31.27
CA GLY A 32 15.77 -17.90 -30.96
C GLY A 32 16.93 -16.90 -30.92
N ASN A 33 16.69 -15.69 -30.41
CA ASN A 33 17.69 -14.64 -30.33
C ASN A 33 18.48 -14.75 -29.03
N ALA A 34 19.80 -14.64 -29.11
CA ALA A 34 20.64 -14.75 -27.91
C ALA A 34 20.49 -13.55 -26.98
N ASN A 35 20.19 -12.35 -27.51
CA ASN A 35 20.16 -11.11 -26.73
C ASN A 35 18.79 -10.42 -26.77
N GLN A 36 18.34 -9.95 -27.93
CA GLN A 36 17.15 -9.09 -28.03
C GLN A 36 16.33 -9.44 -29.27
N GLY A 37 15.00 -9.36 -29.18
CA GLY A 37 14.14 -9.49 -30.36
C GLY A 37 14.27 -8.28 -31.27
N ILE A 38 13.86 -7.12 -30.75
CA ILE A 38 14.01 -5.80 -31.38
C ILE A 38 14.86 -4.92 -30.45
N SER A 39 15.91 -4.32 -31.00
CA SER A 39 16.83 -3.43 -30.28
C SER A 39 16.91 -2.08 -30.96
N LEU A 40 16.50 -1.04 -30.26
CA LEU A 40 16.55 0.35 -30.70
C LEU A 40 17.45 1.13 -29.74
N ALA A 41 18.41 1.89 -30.26
CA ALA A 41 19.25 2.71 -29.41
C ALA A 41 19.61 4.06 -30.03
N ASN A 42 19.59 5.07 -29.16
CA ASN A 42 19.95 6.46 -29.45
C ASN A 42 19.12 7.06 -30.61
N LEU A 43 17.82 6.75 -30.64
CA LEU A 43 16.87 7.22 -31.64
C LEU A 43 15.92 8.29 -31.08
N SER A 44 15.45 9.15 -31.98
CA SER A 44 14.48 10.22 -31.73
C SER A 44 13.54 10.30 -32.94
N GLY A 45 12.32 10.84 -32.79
CA GLY A 45 11.31 10.91 -33.86
C GLY A 45 10.08 10.02 -33.63
N THR A 46 9.45 9.55 -34.70
CA THR A 46 8.22 8.71 -34.65
C THR A 46 8.56 7.25 -34.92
N ILE A 47 8.25 6.38 -33.96
CA ILE A 47 8.61 4.96 -34.03
C ILE A 47 7.36 4.13 -33.72
N ALA A 48 7.02 3.20 -34.62
CA ALA A 48 5.94 2.25 -34.45
C ALA A 48 6.47 0.82 -34.51
N ILE A 49 6.10 0.00 -33.52
CA ILE A 49 6.39 -1.44 -33.46
C ILE A 49 5.05 -2.15 -33.32
N THR A 50 4.56 -2.77 -34.39
CA THR A 50 3.18 -3.28 -34.45
C THR A 50 3.08 -4.74 -34.88
N ASN A 51 2.20 -5.51 -34.22
CA ASN A 51 1.86 -6.88 -34.61
C ASN A 51 3.06 -7.83 -34.80
N ASN A 52 4.15 -7.63 -34.05
CA ASN A 52 5.30 -8.52 -34.10
C ASN A 52 5.15 -9.70 -33.14
N ASN A 53 5.75 -10.82 -33.50
CA ASN A 53 5.72 -12.05 -32.76
C ASN A 53 7.14 -12.46 -32.36
N ILE A 54 7.50 -12.30 -31.08
CA ILE A 54 8.87 -12.46 -30.57
C ILE A 54 8.92 -13.57 -29.53
N PHE A 55 9.73 -14.60 -29.77
CA PHE A 55 9.81 -15.77 -28.91
C PHE A 55 11.25 -16.22 -28.62
N ASP A 56 11.42 -16.85 -27.45
CA ASP A 56 12.65 -17.56 -27.07
C ASP A 56 13.90 -16.65 -27.21
N THR A 57 13.85 -15.48 -26.58
CA THR A 57 15.05 -14.65 -26.43
C THR A 57 15.81 -15.14 -25.21
N THR A 58 16.91 -15.86 -25.41
CA THR A 58 17.49 -16.75 -24.39
C THR A 58 18.57 -16.14 -23.51
N GLY A 59 18.88 -14.84 -23.65
CA GLY A 59 19.83 -14.10 -22.80
C GLY A 59 21.02 -14.95 -22.37
N THR A 60 21.94 -15.25 -23.28
CA THR A 60 23.24 -15.76 -22.81
C THR A 60 24.05 -14.56 -22.39
N ALA A 61 24.38 -14.45 -21.10
CA ALA A 61 25.43 -13.58 -20.58
C ALA A 61 26.77 -13.89 -21.26
N GLY A 62 26.90 -13.48 -22.53
CA GLY A 62 28.19 -13.36 -23.18
C GLY A 62 28.93 -12.29 -22.41
N ASN A 63 30.12 -12.64 -21.90
CA ASN A 63 30.98 -11.72 -21.18
C ASN A 63 31.25 -10.50 -22.07
N ILE A 64 30.48 -9.42 -21.93
CA ILE A 64 30.70 -8.18 -22.68
C ILE A 64 31.80 -7.42 -21.94
N ASP A 65 33.02 -7.95 -22.01
CA ASP A 65 34.23 -7.46 -21.29
C ASP A 65 34.68 -6.04 -21.68
N ASN A 66 33.85 -5.23 -22.36
CA ASN A 66 34.26 -3.91 -22.83
C ASN A 66 33.11 -2.90 -23.04
N ILE A 67 32.06 -2.94 -22.21
CA ILE A 67 31.11 -1.82 -22.14
C ILE A 67 31.70 -0.75 -21.22
N ASN A 68 31.95 0.44 -21.79
CA ASN A 68 32.27 1.64 -21.04
C ASN A 68 31.13 1.89 -20.02
N PRO A 69 31.40 1.99 -18.71
CA PRO A 69 30.38 2.13 -17.66
C PRO A 69 29.54 3.43 -17.74
N ASN A 70 29.79 4.29 -18.73
CA ASN A 70 28.95 5.45 -19.04
C ASN A 70 27.88 5.15 -20.11
N ASN A 71 27.85 3.94 -20.68
CA ASN A 71 26.81 3.49 -21.60
C ASN A 71 25.78 2.65 -20.85
N SER A 72 24.50 2.96 -21.04
CA SER A 72 23.37 2.19 -20.50
C SER A 72 23.61 0.68 -20.62
N GLU A 73 23.58 -0.03 -19.49
CA GLU A 73 23.75 -1.49 -19.47
C GLU A 73 22.69 -2.14 -20.38
N LEU A 74 23.12 -2.68 -21.52
CA LEU A 74 22.27 -3.45 -22.43
C LEU A 74 22.02 -4.82 -21.80
N PHE A 75 20.92 -4.98 -21.09
CA PHE A 75 20.53 -6.30 -20.59
C PHE A 75 20.20 -7.24 -21.76
N THR A 76 20.63 -8.49 -21.66
CA THR A 76 20.27 -9.54 -22.61
C THR A 76 18.90 -10.15 -22.26
N GLY A 77 18.35 -11.00 -23.11
CA GLY A 77 17.08 -11.68 -22.84
C GLY A 77 15.81 -10.85 -23.05
N GLN A 78 15.83 -9.76 -23.83
CA GLN A 78 14.69 -8.84 -23.94
C GLN A 78 13.85 -9.06 -25.22
N GLY A 79 12.53 -8.92 -25.14
CA GLY A 79 11.65 -8.94 -26.31
C GLY A 79 11.85 -7.70 -27.19
N ILE A 80 11.47 -6.54 -26.66
CA ILE A 80 11.67 -5.21 -27.24
C ILE A 80 12.51 -4.37 -26.28
N ALA A 81 13.60 -3.81 -26.78
CA ALA A 81 14.49 -2.94 -26.02
C ALA A 81 14.64 -1.59 -26.73
N PHE A 82 14.40 -0.50 -26.02
CA PHE A 82 14.69 0.85 -26.48
C PHE A 82 15.49 1.60 -25.43
N HIS A 83 16.79 1.72 -25.65
CA HIS A 83 17.71 2.35 -24.70
C HIS A 83 18.39 3.57 -25.32
N ASN A 84 18.25 4.72 -24.67
CA ASN A 84 19.04 5.89 -25.01
C ASN A 84 20.06 6.19 -23.91
N GLU A 85 21.28 6.54 -24.30
CA GLU A 85 22.31 7.00 -23.35
C GLU A 85 21.97 8.39 -22.77
N ARG A 86 21.13 9.14 -23.49
CA ARG A 86 20.63 10.47 -23.09
C ARG A 86 19.15 10.54 -23.40
N LEU A 87 18.43 11.34 -22.63
CA LEU A 87 17.02 11.64 -22.88
C LEU A 87 16.79 12.10 -24.33
N GLN A 88 15.92 11.39 -25.03
CA GLN A 88 15.46 11.73 -26.37
C GLN A 88 13.95 11.89 -26.37
N THR A 89 13.46 12.88 -27.12
CA THR A 89 12.03 12.97 -27.43
C THR A 89 11.69 11.98 -28.53
N VAL A 90 10.74 11.09 -28.22
CA VAL A 90 10.23 10.03 -29.10
C VAL A 90 8.70 10.04 -29.02
N ASN A 91 8.07 9.85 -30.17
CA ASN A 91 6.67 9.43 -30.25
C ASN A 91 6.68 7.93 -30.55
N LEU A 92 6.56 7.11 -29.50
CA LEU A 92 6.70 5.66 -29.56
C LEU A 92 5.34 4.99 -29.44
N THR A 93 5.01 4.10 -30.37
CA THR A 93 3.85 3.21 -30.29
C THR A 93 4.30 1.76 -30.36
N ILE A 94 3.94 0.97 -29.35
CA ILE A 94 4.15 -0.48 -29.29
C ILE A 94 2.76 -1.12 -29.18
N ASP A 95 2.23 -1.64 -30.29
CA ASP A 95 0.83 -2.10 -30.38
C ASP A 95 0.68 -3.52 -30.92
N GLY A 96 -0.17 -4.34 -30.30
CA GLY A 96 -0.54 -5.65 -30.86
C GLY A 96 0.57 -6.71 -30.89
N ASN A 97 1.68 -6.52 -30.17
CA ASN A 97 2.81 -7.46 -30.20
C ASN A 97 2.60 -8.64 -29.24
N LYS A 98 3.19 -9.78 -29.59
CA LYS A 98 3.24 -10.99 -28.75
C LYS A 98 4.68 -11.28 -28.36
N LEU A 99 4.98 -11.21 -27.08
CA LEU A 99 6.31 -11.41 -26.51
C LEU A 99 6.24 -12.60 -25.54
N ARG A 100 6.90 -13.72 -25.87
CA ARG A 100 6.85 -14.90 -24.99
C ARG A 100 8.21 -15.53 -24.72
N ARG A 101 8.39 -16.03 -23.50
CA ARG A 101 9.60 -16.77 -23.09
C ARG A 101 10.88 -15.94 -23.26
N ASN A 102 10.82 -14.66 -22.90
CA ASN A 102 12.00 -13.81 -22.78
C ASN A 102 12.70 -14.10 -21.44
N THR A 103 14.03 -14.19 -21.40
CA THR A 103 14.76 -14.51 -20.16
C THR A 103 15.05 -13.32 -19.27
N SER A 104 14.72 -12.09 -19.69
CA SER A 104 14.91 -10.90 -18.85
C SER A 104 13.67 -10.02 -18.83
N ARG A 105 13.27 -9.45 -19.97
CA ARG A 105 12.12 -8.51 -20.02
C ARG A 105 11.30 -8.70 -21.27
N GLY A 106 9.99 -8.50 -21.19
CA GLY A 106 9.16 -8.35 -22.38
C GLY A 106 9.52 -7.06 -23.12
N ILE A 107 9.19 -5.92 -22.51
CA ILE A 107 9.48 -4.57 -23.02
C ILE A 107 10.39 -3.83 -22.02
N SER A 108 11.46 -3.22 -22.52
CA SER A 108 12.44 -2.47 -21.72
C SER A 108 12.72 -1.11 -22.36
N LEU A 109 12.24 -0.04 -21.71
CA LEU A 109 12.35 1.33 -22.20
C LEU A 109 13.19 2.16 -21.22
N VAL A 110 14.24 2.81 -21.72
CA VAL A 110 15.20 3.55 -20.88
C VAL A 110 15.51 4.92 -21.50
N ASN A 111 15.37 5.97 -20.69
CA ASN A 111 15.71 7.37 -21.02
C ASN A 111 14.92 7.95 -22.22
N LEU A 112 13.60 7.79 -22.19
CA LEU A 112 12.69 8.29 -23.23
C LEU A 112 11.84 9.45 -22.70
N LEU A 113 11.63 10.48 -23.54
CA LEU A 113 10.69 11.58 -23.34
C LEU A 113 9.69 11.61 -24.49
N GLY A 114 8.62 12.40 -24.35
CA GLY A 114 7.58 12.53 -25.37
C GLY A 114 6.37 11.64 -25.09
N GLU A 115 5.65 11.27 -26.15
CA GLU A 115 4.44 10.46 -26.05
C GLU A 115 4.77 8.98 -26.31
N ILE A 116 4.46 8.11 -25.36
CA ILE A 116 4.78 6.69 -25.40
C ILE A 116 3.51 5.90 -25.13
N ASN A 117 3.07 5.11 -26.10
CA ASN A 117 1.86 4.30 -26.04
C ASN A 117 2.23 2.82 -26.17
N ILE A 118 1.89 2.01 -25.15
CA ILE A 118 2.08 0.55 -25.14
C ILE A 118 0.69 -0.08 -25.02
N THR A 119 0.15 -0.58 -26.13
CA THR A 119 -1.25 -1.00 -26.23
C THR A 119 -1.45 -2.40 -26.77
N ASN A 120 -2.49 -3.11 -26.33
CA ASN A 120 -2.90 -4.39 -26.92
C ASN A 120 -1.81 -5.47 -27.03
N ASN A 121 -0.77 -5.46 -26.19
CA ASN A 121 0.31 -6.45 -26.24
C ASN A 121 0.01 -7.66 -25.36
N GLU A 122 0.47 -8.83 -25.78
CA GLU A 122 0.48 -10.08 -25.01
C GLU A 122 1.92 -10.39 -24.59
N ILE A 123 2.25 -10.23 -23.31
CA ILE A 123 3.58 -10.48 -22.74
C ILE A 123 3.46 -11.64 -21.77
N SER A 124 4.13 -12.77 -22.04
CA SER A 124 4.02 -13.92 -21.14
C SER A 124 5.26 -14.76 -20.97
N ASP A 125 5.30 -15.50 -19.87
CA ASP A 125 6.34 -16.47 -19.56
C ASP A 125 7.74 -15.82 -19.50
N THR A 126 7.86 -14.56 -19.06
CA THR A 126 9.18 -13.93 -18.87
C THR A 126 9.87 -14.56 -17.66
N ARG A 127 11.06 -15.12 -17.86
CA ARG A 127 11.79 -15.93 -16.89
C ARG A 127 12.92 -15.12 -16.24
N GLU A 128 13.48 -15.66 -15.15
CA GLU A 128 14.74 -15.15 -14.62
C GLU A 128 15.86 -15.59 -15.55
N GLU A 129 16.77 -14.68 -15.86
CA GLU A 129 18.09 -15.09 -16.26
C GLU A 129 18.73 -15.64 -14.99
N MET A 130 19.19 -16.89 -15.03
CA MET A 130 19.90 -17.51 -13.91
C MET A 130 21.15 -16.66 -13.65
N LEU A 131 21.04 -15.68 -12.75
CA LEU A 131 22.13 -14.77 -12.41
C LEU A 131 23.31 -15.64 -11.98
N LEU A 132 24.39 -15.57 -12.76
CA LEU A 132 25.64 -16.17 -12.33
C LEU A 132 26.04 -15.48 -11.02
N PRO A 133 26.29 -16.23 -9.94
CA PRO A 133 26.65 -15.66 -8.65
C PRO A 133 27.80 -14.66 -8.81
N GLY A 134 27.57 -13.39 -8.46
CA GLY A 134 28.61 -12.36 -8.42
C GLY A 134 28.49 -11.19 -9.40
N THR A 135 27.42 -11.10 -10.20
CA THR A 135 27.13 -9.89 -11.01
C THR A 135 26.13 -8.99 -10.29
N ASN A 136 26.61 -7.89 -9.69
CA ASN A 136 25.79 -6.89 -8.99
C ASN A 136 25.04 -5.96 -9.98
N THR A 137 24.28 -6.50 -10.94
CA THR A 137 23.43 -5.64 -11.78
C THR A 137 22.17 -5.30 -11.00
N ALA A 138 22.02 -4.02 -10.63
CA ALA A 138 21.03 -3.49 -9.70
C ALA A 138 19.56 -3.51 -10.18
N PHE A 139 19.24 -4.26 -11.24
CA PHE A 139 17.90 -4.35 -11.77
C PHE A 139 17.44 -5.80 -11.82
N PRO A 140 16.27 -6.13 -11.24
CA PRO A 140 15.76 -7.48 -11.31
C PRO A 140 15.47 -7.85 -12.78
N THR A 141 15.55 -9.14 -13.10
CA THR A 141 15.10 -9.70 -14.39
C THR A 141 13.66 -10.21 -14.27
N GLY A 142 13.10 -10.85 -15.28
CA GLY A 142 11.78 -11.49 -15.19
C GLY A 142 10.55 -10.58 -15.28
N GLN A 143 10.65 -9.35 -15.80
CA GLN A 143 9.51 -8.43 -15.86
C GLN A 143 8.78 -8.39 -17.20
N GLY A 144 7.48 -8.07 -17.17
CA GLY A 144 6.70 -7.84 -18.39
C GLY A 144 7.11 -6.54 -19.10
N VAL A 145 6.81 -5.40 -18.48
CA VAL A 145 7.15 -4.06 -18.97
C VAL A 145 8.02 -3.36 -17.93
N VAL A 146 9.16 -2.83 -18.35
CA VAL A 146 10.02 -1.97 -17.53
C VAL A 146 10.21 -0.64 -18.21
N PHE A 147 9.94 0.43 -17.49
CA PHE A 147 10.24 1.79 -17.90
C PHE A 147 11.10 2.48 -16.85
N THR A 148 12.25 3.00 -17.29
CA THR A 148 13.18 3.74 -16.43
C THR A 148 13.59 5.04 -17.10
N ASN A 149 13.60 6.15 -16.36
CA ASN A 149 14.02 7.45 -16.89
C ASN A 149 14.98 8.17 -15.94
N ASP A 150 15.89 9.00 -16.45
CA ASP A 150 16.58 9.96 -15.56
C ASP A 150 15.62 11.12 -15.25
N VAL A 151 15.02 11.05 -14.07
CA VAL A 151 14.01 11.98 -13.50
C VAL A 151 14.38 13.46 -13.57
N ARG A 152 15.66 13.82 -13.71
CA ARG A 152 16.12 15.20 -13.57
C ARG A 152 15.79 16.09 -14.78
N ARG A 153 15.30 15.55 -15.90
CA ARG A 153 15.16 16.31 -17.15
C ARG A 153 13.98 15.83 -18.02
N GLY A 154 12.90 16.61 -18.04
CA GLY A 154 11.79 16.46 -18.98
C GLY A 154 10.62 15.62 -18.45
N GLU A 155 9.48 15.74 -19.13
CA GLU A 155 8.25 15.03 -18.81
C GLU A 155 7.94 14.00 -19.89
N VAL A 156 7.52 12.80 -19.48
CA VAL A 156 6.96 11.77 -20.36
C VAL A 156 5.43 11.78 -20.28
N VAL A 157 4.76 11.53 -21.39
CA VAL A 157 3.35 11.11 -21.41
C VAL A 157 3.36 9.62 -21.76
N LEU A 158 3.17 8.77 -20.74
CA LEU A 158 3.22 7.32 -20.89
C LEU A 158 1.82 6.72 -20.71
N THR A 159 1.33 6.03 -21.74
CA THR A 159 0.09 5.24 -21.68
C THR A 159 0.42 3.76 -21.82
N ILE A 160 -0.01 2.95 -20.86
CA ILE A 160 0.05 1.48 -20.93
C ILE A 160 -1.39 0.99 -20.86
N ALA A 161 -1.97 0.53 -21.97
CA ALA A 161 -3.39 0.20 -22.04
C ALA A 161 -3.68 -1.17 -22.67
N ASP A 162 -4.72 -1.86 -22.22
CA ASP A 162 -5.27 -3.06 -22.87
C ASP A 162 -4.25 -4.21 -23.07
N ASN A 163 -3.18 -4.28 -22.25
CA ASN A 163 -2.18 -5.34 -22.35
C ASN A 163 -2.55 -6.56 -21.50
N GLN A 164 -2.12 -7.75 -21.95
CA GLN A 164 -2.17 -8.99 -21.18
C GLN A 164 -0.75 -9.38 -20.77
N ILE A 165 -0.47 -9.35 -19.47
CA ILE A 165 0.85 -9.63 -18.91
C ILE A 165 0.74 -10.83 -17.98
N LEU A 166 1.20 -12.00 -18.42
CA LEU A 166 0.86 -13.29 -17.80
C LEU A 166 2.12 -14.08 -17.41
N ARG A 167 2.14 -14.70 -16.22
CA ARG A 167 3.17 -15.70 -15.84
C ARG A 167 4.62 -15.20 -15.92
N ASN A 168 4.83 -13.92 -15.63
CA ASN A 168 6.16 -13.36 -15.45
C ASN A 168 6.63 -13.59 -14.02
N ILE A 169 7.83 -14.12 -13.85
CA ILE A 169 8.35 -14.49 -12.53
C ILE A 169 8.54 -13.31 -11.58
N ASN A 170 8.66 -12.06 -12.02
CA ASN A 170 8.79 -10.89 -11.14
C ASN A 170 7.60 -9.92 -11.33
N GLN A 171 7.84 -8.66 -11.70
CA GLN A 171 6.78 -7.66 -11.87
C GLN A 171 6.12 -7.76 -13.25
N GLY A 172 4.80 -7.59 -13.32
CA GLY A 172 4.11 -7.39 -14.59
C GLY A 172 4.51 -6.06 -15.24
N ILE A 173 4.35 -4.95 -14.51
CA ILE A 173 4.82 -3.61 -14.88
C ILE A 173 5.70 -3.08 -13.76
N LEU A 174 6.89 -2.60 -14.12
CA LEU A 174 7.82 -1.91 -13.23
C LEU A 174 8.14 -0.53 -13.81
N LEU A 175 7.78 0.51 -13.06
CA LEU A 175 8.03 1.90 -13.38
C LEU A 175 9.02 2.45 -12.36
N THR A 176 10.20 2.87 -12.81
CA THR A 176 11.23 3.43 -11.93
C THR A 176 11.69 4.79 -12.41
N GLU A 177 11.86 5.74 -11.49
CA GLU A 177 12.49 7.04 -11.79
C GLU A 177 11.76 7.80 -12.93
N ILE A 178 10.43 7.83 -12.94
CA ILE A 178 9.67 8.42 -14.06
C ILE A 178 9.17 9.82 -13.72
N ASN A 179 9.54 10.83 -14.51
CA ASN A 179 8.94 12.16 -14.43
C ASN A 179 7.93 12.38 -15.56
N GLY A 180 6.67 12.70 -15.24
CA GLY A 180 5.66 13.03 -16.24
C GLY A 180 4.22 12.72 -15.82
N THR A 181 3.38 12.48 -16.84
CA THR A 181 2.01 11.99 -16.72
C THR A 181 1.95 10.54 -17.18
N ILE A 182 1.52 9.65 -16.30
CA ILE A 182 1.44 8.21 -16.59
C ILE A 182 -0.01 7.78 -16.45
N THR A 183 -0.52 7.06 -17.46
CA THR A 183 -1.83 6.41 -17.46
C THR A 183 -1.64 4.92 -17.67
N ILE A 184 -2.14 4.10 -16.75
CA ILE A 184 -2.20 2.65 -16.90
C ILE A 184 -3.66 2.23 -16.82
N GLU A 185 -4.20 1.69 -17.91
CA GLU A 185 -5.62 1.37 -17.98
C GLU A 185 -5.95 0.03 -18.65
N ASN A 186 -7.02 -0.63 -18.21
CA ASN A 186 -7.53 -1.87 -18.83
C ASN A 186 -6.50 -3.00 -19.03
N ASN A 187 -5.40 -3.01 -18.27
CA ASN A 187 -4.42 -4.09 -18.36
C ASN A 187 -4.86 -5.27 -17.51
N ARG A 188 -4.60 -6.49 -18.00
CA ARG A 188 -4.71 -7.72 -17.24
C ARG A 188 -3.31 -8.20 -16.87
N ILE A 189 -2.97 -8.19 -15.59
CA ILE A 189 -1.73 -8.79 -15.09
C ILE A 189 -2.06 -10.00 -14.23
N ALA A 190 -1.65 -11.18 -14.68
CA ALA A 190 -1.96 -12.42 -13.97
C ALA A 190 -0.78 -13.35 -13.79
N ASP A 191 -0.81 -14.10 -12.69
CA ASP A 191 0.15 -15.17 -12.37
C ASP A 191 1.62 -14.69 -12.33
N THR A 192 1.81 -13.42 -11.95
CA THR A 192 3.11 -12.80 -11.71
C THR A 192 3.37 -12.59 -10.22
N ARG A 193 4.64 -12.63 -9.77
CA ARG A 193 5.00 -12.40 -8.34
C ARG A 193 4.60 -11.02 -7.84
N GLY A 194 4.81 -9.97 -8.63
CA GLY A 194 4.28 -8.63 -8.38
C GLY A 194 3.49 -8.17 -9.59
N LYS A 195 2.40 -7.41 -9.43
CA LYS A 195 1.62 -6.98 -10.61
C LYS A 195 2.16 -5.69 -11.16
N LEU A 196 2.12 -4.65 -10.35
CA LEU A 196 2.51 -3.31 -10.72
C LEU A 196 3.30 -2.68 -9.58
N ALA A 197 4.50 -2.21 -9.89
CA ALA A 197 5.30 -1.46 -8.93
C ALA A 197 5.78 -0.15 -9.55
N VAL A 198 5.56 0.94 -8.82
CA VAL A 198 6.04 2.27 -9.18
C VAL A 198 6.91 2.80 -8.06
N PHE A 199 8.21 2.95 -8.36
CA PHE A 199 9.18 3.56 -7.48
C PHE A 199 9.67 4.82 -8.11
N ASN A 200 9.47 5.95 -7.45
CA ASN A 200 10.06 7.17 -7.94
C ASN A 200 10.83 7.87 -6.85
N GLN A 201 12.04 8.30 -7.17
CA GLN A 201 12.87 9.09 -6.26
C GLN A 201 12.69 10.60 -6.44
N ASP A 202 11.98 11.09 -7.47
CA ASP A 202 11.84 12.53 -7.74
C ASP A 202 10.46 12.87 -8.38
N ASN A 203 10.18 14.16 -8.63
CA ASN A 203 9.03 14.75 -9.35
C ASN A 203 8.23 13.86 -10.32
N LEU A 204 7.13 13.24 -9.84
CA LEU A 204 5.96 12.88 -10.66
C LEU A 204 4.99 14.05 -10.63
N ASN A 205 4.39 14.41 -11.76
CA ASN A 205 3.33 15.42 -11.81
C ASN A 205 1.94 14.78 -11.64
N ARG A 206 1.73 13.61 -12.26
CA ARG A 206 0.46 12.89 -12.29
C ARG A 206 0.67 11.40 -12.59
N LEU A 207 -0.01 10.55 -11.84
CA LEU A 207 0.01 9.10 -12.01
C LEU A 207 -1.41 8.56 -11.85
N ASP A 208 -2.03 8.10 -12.93
CA ASP A 208 -3.36 7.53 -12.90
C ASP A 208 -3.34 6.04 -13.27
N PHE A 209 -3.98 5.24 -12.43
CA PHE A 209 -4.29 3.84 -12.66
C PHE A 209 -5.81 3.68 -12.68
N SER A 210 -6.37 3.18 -13.77
CA SER A 210 -7.83 3.05 -13.92
C SER A 210 -8.24 1.75 -14.61
N ALA A 211 -9.27 1.07 -14.12
CA ALA A 211 -9.82 -0.14 -14.75
C ALA A 211 -8.79 -1.28 -14.96
N PHE A 212 -7.77 -1.35 -14.10
CA PHE A 212 -6.73 -2.37 -14.11
C PHE A 212 -7.20 -3.65 -13.41
N THR A 213 -6.97 -4.80 -14.05
CA THR A 213 -7.30 -6.11 -13.50
C THR A 213 -6.01 -6.85 -13.13
N ALA A 214 -5.74 -6.97 -11.83
CA ALA A 214 -4.66 -7.76 -11.25
C ALA A 214 -5.24 -9.01 -10.60
N ILE A 215 -5.07 -10.17 -11.23
CA ILE A 215 -5.60 -11.44 -10.71
C ILE A 215 -4.44 -12.40 -10.51
N ASN A 216 -4.33 -13.03 -9.34
CA ASN A 216 -3.55 -14.25 -9.19
C ASN A 216 -4.50 -15.45 -9.19
N ASP A 217 -4.16 -16.52 -9.92
CA ASP A 217 -4.69 -17.84 -9.56
C ASP A 217 -3.92 -18.30 -8.31
N ILE A 218 -4.59 -18.41 -7.16
CA ILE A 218 -3.99 -18.78 -5.84
C ILE A 218 -3.16 -20.06 -5.92
N ASN A 219 -3.44 -20.93 -6.90
CA ASN A 219 -2.85 -22.25 -7.00
C ASN A 219 -1.40 -22.27 -7.49
N ASP A 220 -0.87 -21.18 -8.06
CA ASP A 220 0.47 -21.19 -8.70
C ASP A 220 1.63 -20.87 -7.73
N PHE A 221 1.36 -20.48 -6.47
CA PHE A 221 2.41 -20.12 -5.49
C PHE A 221 2.69 -21.17 -4.41
N ASN A 222 2.04 -22.33 -4.46
CA ASN A 222 2.34 -23.45 -3.56
C ASN A 222 3.70 -24.13 -3.82
N ASP A 223 4.46 -23.67 -4.81
CA ASP A 223 5.82 -24.17 -5.13
C ASP A 223 6.95 -23.43 -4.37
N GLN A 224 6.62 -22.60 -3.36
CA GLN A 224 7.62 -22.05 -2.43
C GLN A 224 8.27 -23.10 -1.53
N ALA A 225 7.66 -24.28 -1.37
CA ALA A 225 8.18 -25.34 -0.49
C ALA A 225 9.46 -26.04 -0.99
N ASN A 226 9.98 -25.70 -2.19
CA ASN A 226 11.15 -26.36 -2.78
C ASN A 226 12.25 -25.42 -3.34
N LEU A 227 12.17 -24.11 -3.09
CA LEU A 227 13.30 -23.22 -3.36
C LEU A 227 14.30 -23.31 -2.19
N ASP A 228 15.20 -24.27 -2.34
CA ASP A 228 16.29 -24.66 -1.44
C ASP A 228 16.96 -23.43 -0.75
N SER A 229 16.85 -23.39 0.58
CA SER A 229 17.15 -22.26 1.47
C SER A 229 18.66 -21.97 1.66
N THR A 230 19.47 -22.12 0.62
CA THR A 230 20.94 -21.99 0.70
C THR A 230 21.54 -20.96 -0.25
N VAL A 231 20.73 -20.27 -1.06
CA VAL A 231 21.19 -19.10 -1.83
C VAL A 231 20.96 -17.86 -0.98
N ALA A 232 22.07 -17.29 -0.48
CA ALA A 232 22.07 -16.05 0.28
C ALA A 232 21.32 -14.95 -0.49
N VAL A 233 20.15 -14.59 0.02
CA VAL A 233 19.28 -13.52 -0.45
C VAL A 233 20.00 -12.19 -0.24
N ILE A 234 20.78 -11.78 -1.24
CA ILE A 234 21.35 -10.44 -1.39
C ILE A 234 20.72 -9.81 -2.64
N GLU A 235 19.38 -9.80 -2.72
CA GLU A 235 18.61 -8.92 -3.61
C GLU A 235 17.40 -8.37 -2.84
N SER A 236 17.69 -7.66 -1.76
CA SER A 236 16.73 -6.82 -1.05
C SER A 236 16.47 -5.55 -1.86
N ARG A 237 15.20 -5.32 -2.26
CA ARG A 237 14.52 -3.99 -2.33
C ARG A 237 13.21 -3.94 -3.09
N LEU A 238 12.82 -4.96 -3.87
CA LEU A 238 11.48 -4.98 -4.46
C LEU A 238 10.54 -5.84 -3.60
N PRO A 239 9.48 -5.26 -3.01
CA PRO A 239 8.44 -6.04 -2.38
C PRO A 239 7.86 -6.99 -3.42
N THR A 240 7.86 -8.28 -3.09
CA THR A 240 7.21 -9.31 -3.90
C THR A 240 5.83 -9.57 -3.31
N GLY A 241 4.87 -9.95 -4.15
CA GLY A 241 3.53 -10.33 -3.73
C GLY A 241 2.46 -9.24 -3.84
N GLN A 242 2.79 -7.95 -3.96
CA GLN A 242 1.77 -6.90 -3.96
C GLN A 242 1.00 -6.86 -5.29
N GLY A 243 -0.30 -6.52 -5.19
CA GLY A 243 -1.11 -6.16 -6.34
C GLY A 243 -0.59 -4.86 -6.96
N ILE A 244 -0.86 -3.73 -6.33
CA ILE A 244 -0.32 -2.43 -6.73
C ILE A 244 0.61 -1.92 -5.62
N LEU A 245 1.83 -1.56 -5.97
CA LEU A 245 2.76 -0.87 -5.08
C LEU A 245 3.14 0.48 -5.65
N VAL A 246 2.91 1.54 -4.88
CA VAL A 246 3.42 2.88 -5.19
C VAL A 246 4.25 3.35 -4.00
N GLY A 247 5.52 3.67 -4.25
CA GLY A 247 6.47 3.97 -3.19
C GLY A 247 7.39 5.14 -3.47
N ASN A 248 7.72 5.85 -2.39
CA ASN A 248 8.77 6.86 -2.28
C ASN A 248 8.61 8.11 -3.17
N ALA A 249 7.43 8.43 -3.68
CA ALA A 249 7.23 9.62 -4.51
C ALA A 249 7.61 10.91 -3.74
N ILE A 250 8.75 11.53 -4.09
CA ILE A 250 9.38 12.61 -3.31
C ILE A 250 8.76 13.99 -3.59
N ASP A 251 8.00 14.22 -4.65
CA ASP A 251 7.42 15.56 -4.89
C ASP A 251 5.90 15.53 -5.15
N ARG A 252 5.42 16.22 -6.19
CA ARG A 252 4.00 16.57 -6.43
C ARG A 252 3.16 15.43 -7.00
N LEU A 253 2.86 14.42 -6.20
CA LEU A 253 2.03 13.32 -6.66
C LEU A 253 0.53 13.68 -6.66
N ASN A 254 -0.10 13.60 -7.82
CA ASN A 254 -1.55 13.38 -7.94
C ASN A 254 -1.74 11.94 -8.39
N LEU A 255 -2.06 11.07 -7.44
CA LEU A 255 -2.24 9.64 -7.65
C LEU A 255 -3.73 9.28 -7.62
N THR A 256 -4.23 8.68 -8.70
CA THR A 256 -5.56 8.05 -8.72
C THR A 256 -5.40 6.54 -8.95
N ILE A 257 -5.97 5.71 -8.07
CA ILE A 257 -6.11 4.26 -8.25
C ILE A 257 -7.60 3.97 -8.29
N ASN A 258 -8.17 3.74 -9.48
CA ASN A 258 -9.61 3.58 -9.63
C ASN A 258 -10.07 2.33 -10.37
N ASN A 259 -11.23 1.81 -9.97
CA ASN A 259 -11.96 0.73 -10.66
C ASN A 259 -11.14 -0.54 -10.92
N ASN A 260 -10.19 -0.86 -10.04
CA ASN A 260 -9.32 -2.02 -10.23
C ASN A 260 -9.90 -3.26 -9.58
N GLN A 261 -9.67 -4.43 -10.19
CA GLN A 261 -9.94 -5.73 -9.56
C GLN A 261 -8.62 -6.35 -9.17
N ILE A 262 -8.35 -6.40 -7.87
CA ILE A 262 -7.13 -6.96 -7.30
C ILE A 262 -7.53 -8.18 -6.48
N SER A 263 -7.04 -9.34 -6.87
CA SER A 263 -7.33 -10.57 -6.14
C SER A 263 -6.08 -11.41 -5.96
N ASN A 264 -6.01 -12.09 -4.81
CA ASN A 264 -5.06 -13.17 -4.57
C ASN A 264 -3.58 -12.73 -4.55
N SER A 265 -3.33 -11.49 -4.17
CA SER A 265 -1.96 -10.95 -4.03
C SER A 265 -1.18 -11.75 -2.97
N GLY A 266 0.11 -11.98 -3.20
CA GLY A 266 1.02 -12.67 -2.28
C GLY A 266 1.35 -11.90 -0.98
N SER A 267 0.95 -10.63 -0.90
CA SER A 267 1.14 -9.69 0.21
C SER A 267 -0.05 -8.72 0.19
N HIS A 268 0.16 -7.40 0.23
CA HIS A 268 -0.91 -6.41 0.17
C HIS A 268 -1.64 -6.38 -1.18
N GLY A 269 -2.93 -6.04 -1.16
CA GLY A 269 -3.68 -5.72 -2.38
C GLY A 269 -3.15 -4.44 -3.02
N ILE A 270 -3.25 -3.33 -2.29
CA ILE A 270 -2.70 -2.02 -2.65
C ILE A 270 -1.76 -1.56 -1.54
N ALA A 271 -0.51 -1.26 -1.86
CA ALA A 271 0.48 -0.74 -0.94
C ALA A 271 0.93 0.68 -1.35
N LEU A 272 0.77 1.63 -0.44
CA LEU A 272 1.08 3.04 -0.62
C LEU A 272 2.14 3.46 0.40
N THR A 273 3.36 3.75 -0.04
CA THR A 273 4.47 4.00 0.88
C THR A 273 5.12 5.36 0.63
N ASN A 274 5.21 6.19 1.67
CA ASN A 274 5.87 7.49 1.68
C ASN A 274 5.40 8.41 0.54
N LEU A 275 4.09 8.45 0.31
CA LEU A 275 3.46 9.28 -0.71
C LEU A 275 3.31 10.73 -0.22
N ARG A 276 3.13 11.65 -1.16
CA ARG A 276 3.01 13.09 -0.90
C ARG A 276 1.82 13.67 -1.66
N ASP A 277 1.33 14.81 -1.18
CA ASP A 277 0.24 15.56 -1.80
C ASP A 277 -1.06 14.76 -1.92
N GLN A 278 -1.60 14.50 -3.11
CA GLN A 278 -2.96 13.97 -3.27
C GLN A 278 -2.95 12.50 -3.73
N VAL A 279 -3.61 11.64 -2.96
CA VAL A 279 -3.81 10.23 -3.28
C VAL A 279 -5.29 9.87 -3.16
N THR A 280 -5.86 9.30 -4.22
CA THR A 280 -7.24 8.84 -4.26
C THR A 280 -7.30 7.37 -4.67
N VAL A 281 -7.92 6.53 -3.84
CA VAL A 281 -8.16 5.11 -4.08
C VAL A 281 -9.67 4.88 -4.11
N THR A 282 -10.26 4.65 -5.30
CA THR A 282 -11.72 4.65 -5.46
C THR A 282 -12.28 3.54 -6.35
N GLY A 283 -13.43 2.96 -5.99
CA GLY A 283 -14.11 1.99 -6.86
C GLY A 283 -13.39 0.66 -7.06
N ASN A 284 -12.37 0.34 -6.25
CA ASN A 284 -11.59 -0.89 -6.40
C ASN A 284 -12.27 -2.07 -5.69
N THR A 285 -12.06 -3.27 -6.19
CA THR A 285 -12.33 -4.52 -5.48
C THR A 285 -11.00 -5.16 -5.11
N VAL A 286 -10.75 -5.37 -3.83
CA VAL A 286 -9.54 -5.99 -3.29
C VAL A 286 -9.91 -7.19 -2.43
N THR A 287 -9.41 -8.37 -2.78
CA THR A 287 -9.79 -9.61 -2.08
C THR A 287 -8.73 -10.70 -2.09
N GLY A 288 -8.77 -11.59 -1.10
CA GLY A 288 -7.97 -12.83 -1.11
C GLY A 288 -6.47 -12.62 -0.99
N THR A 289 -6.01 -11.46 -0.50
CA THR A 289 -4.59 -11.26 -0.20
C THR A 289 -4.10 -12.37 0.73
N SER A 290 -2.91 -12.90 0.48
CA SER A 290 -2.23 -13.82 1.38
C SER A 290 -1.22 -13.04 2.19
N GLY A 291 -1.12 -13.30 3.49
CA GLY A 291 0.07 -12.91 4.23
C GLY A 291 1.23 -13.80 3.80
N ALA A 292 2.28 -13.18 3.27
CA ALA A 292 3.58 -13.79 3.44
C ALA A 292 3.87 -13.75 4.94
N ILE A 293 4.19 -14.90 5.54
CA ILE A 293 4.73 -14.95 6.89
C ILE A 293 6.08 -14.24 6.80
N GLY A 294 6.09 -12.93 7.07
CA GLY A 294 7.32 -12.16 7.23
C GLY A 294 8.16 -12.87 8.30
N ASP A 295 9.48 -12.91 8.13
CA ASP A 295 10.34 -13.50 9.14
C ASP A 295 10.13 -12.73 10.45
N PRO A 296 9.55 -13.33 11.50
CA PRO A 296 9.26 -12.62 12.74
C PRO A 296 10.52 -12.08 13.41
N ASN A 297 11.71 -12.58 13.03
CA ASN A 297 12.99 -12.09 13.55
C ASN A 297 13.45 -10.77 12.90
N ASN A 298 12.87 -10.36 11.77
CA ASN A 298 13.27 -9.14 11.06
C ASN A 298 12.39 -7.92 11.38
N GLY A 299 11.42 -8.06 12.28
CA GLY A 299 10.47 -6.97 12.59
C GLY A 299 9.65 -6.56 11.37
N GLU A 300 9.49 -7.45 10.40
CA GLU A 300 8.60 -7.21 9.27
C GLU A 300 7.17 -7.22 9.80
N PHE A 301 6.43 -6.14 9.49
CA PHE A 301 5.01 -6.05 9.79
C PHE A 301 4.27 -7.27 9.21
N SER A 302 3.17 -7.66 9.84
CA SER A 302 2.20 -8.57 9.23
C SER A 302 1.92 -8.10 7.80
N THR A 303 1.80 -9.04 6.87
CA THR A 303 1.41 -8.72 5.49
C THR A 303 0.09 -9.42 5.19
N GLY A 304 -0.62 -8.96 4.16
CA GLY A 304 -1.88 -9.55 3.74
C GLY A 304 -3.07 -8.61 3.90
N GLU A 305 -2.82 -7.31 4.06
CA GLU A 305 -3.81 -6.26 4.11
C GLU A 305 -4.44 -6.02 2.73
N GLY A 306 -5.72 -5.67 2.70
CA GLY A 306 -6.37 -5.20 1.48
C GLY A 306 -5.71 -3.92 0.94
N ILE A 307 -5.73 -2.86 1.74
CA ILE A 307 -5.04 -1.59 1.46
C ILE A 307 -4.09 -1.27 2.60
N PHE A 308 -2.81 -1.14 2.30
CA PHE A 308 -1.76 -0.76 3.23
C PHE A 308 -1.21 0.64 2.89
N VAL A 309 -1.16 1.52 3.89
CA VAL A 309 -0.56 2.84 3.78
C VAL A 309 0.52 3.00 4.85
N ASN A 310 1.73 3.33 4.44
CA ASN A 310 2.81 3.70 5.35
C ASN A 310 3.30 5.10 5.00
N HIS A 311 3.20 6.04 5.93
CA HIS A 311 3.54 7.44 5.70
C HIS A 311 4.36 8.03 6.85
N ILE A 312 5.67 8.12 6.63
CA ILE A 312 6.61 8.54 7.69
C ILE A 312 7.10 9.99 7.51
N ASN A 313 6.77 10.66 6.40
CA ASN A 313 7.38 11.96 6.05
C ASN A 313 6.46 12.89 5.25
N ARG A 314 6.44 14.18 5.61
CA ARG A 314 5.74 15.28 4.89
C ARG A 314 4.21 15.15 4.89
N ARG A 315 3.52 15.91 4.01
CA ARG A 315 2.04 16.00 3.95
C ARG A 315 1.44 14.99 2.97
N LEU A 316 0.38 14.31 3.41
CA LEU A 316 -0.48 13.43 2.62
C LEU A 316 -1.94 13.89 2.72
N ASN A 317 -2.62 14.02 1.60
CA ASN A 317 -4.07 14.16 1.50
C ASN A 317 -4.60 12.87 0.85
N LEU A 318 -5.20 12.00 1.64
CA LEU A 318 -5.61 10.65 1.23
C LEU A 318 -7.13 10.53 1.22
N THR A 319 -7.66 10.02 0.12
CA THR A 319 -9.07 9.64 -0.03
C THR A 319 -9.15 8.16 -0.40
N ILE A 320 -9.87 7.35 0.39
CA ILE A 320 -10.19 5.95 0.10
C ILE A 320 -11.71 5.83 0.08
N GLU A 321 -12.32 5.68 -1.10
CA GLU A 321 -13.79 5.71 -1.21
C GLU A 321 -14.39 4.66 -2.12
N ILE A 322 -15.60 4.19 -1.82
CA ILE A 322 -16.40 3.34 -2.72
C ILE A 322 -15.64 2.04 -3.12
N ASN A 323 -14.76 1.53 -2.26
CA ASN A 323 -14.05 0.28 -2.50
C ASN A 323 -14.79 -0.91 -1.87
N GLN A 324 -14.58 -2.11 -2.43
CA GLN A 324 -14.95 -3.39 -1.81
C GLN A 324 -13.69 -4.12 -1.37
N ILE A 325 -13.47 -4.26 -0.07
CA ILE A 325 -12.24 -4.80 0.52
C ILE A 325 -12.62 -5.97 1.40
N ARG A 326 -12.34 -7.19 0.97
CA ARG A 326 -12.87 -8.37 1.66
C ARG A 326 -12.06 -9.64 1.53
N ASP A 327 -12.26 -10.54 2.49
CA ASP A 327 -11.66 -11.88 2.48
C ASP A 327 -10.12 -11.82 2.40
N ASN A 328 -9.51 -10.81 3.05
CA ASN A 328 -8.07 -10.62 3.10
C ASN A 328 -7.48 -11.34 4.32
N PHE A 329 -6.20 -11.71 4.24
CA PHE A 329 -5.55 -12.51 5.29
C PHE A 329 -5.40 -11.78 6.63
N GLU A 330 -5.08 -10.48 6.60
CA GLU A 330 -5.05 -9.61 7.78
C GLU A 330 -6.17 -8.57 7.65
N ASP A 331 -5.92 -7.33 8.09
CA ASP A 331 -6.82 -6.20 8.10
C ASP A 331 -7.31 -5.76 6.70
N GLY A 332 -8.48 -5.14 6.63
CA GLY A 332 -9.03 -4.57 5.40
C GLY A 332 -8.23 -3.35 4.91
N ILE A 333 -8.21 -2.29 5.72
CA ILE A 333 -7.43 -1.07 5.49
C ILE A 333 -6.50 -0.85 6.67
N VAL A 334 -5.20 -0.73 6.44
CA VAL A 334 -4.21 -0.36 7.46
C VAL A 334 -3.48 0.89 7.07
N MET A 335 -3.31 1.79 8.03
CA MET A 335 -2.48 2.97 7.90
C MET A 335 -1.52 3.09 9.07
N ILE A 336 -0.25 3.28 8.76
CA ILE A 336 0.82 3.57 9.72
C ILE A 336 1.35 4.96 9.39
N LEU A 337 1.18 5.90 10.33
CA LEU A 337 1.58 7.29 10.19
C LEU A 337 2.62 7.62 11.26
N GLY A 338 3.80 8.06 10.86
CA GLY A 338 4.90 8.29 11.79
C GLY A 338 6.00 7.23 11.72
N GLU A 339 7.10 7.52 12.39
CA GLU A 339 8.23 6.59 12.49
C GLU A 339 8.16 5.84 13.82
N PRO A 340 8.18 4.49 13.81
CA PRO A 340 8.09 3.70 15.04
C PRO A 340 9.32 3.85 15.95
N THR A 341 10.53 4.04 15.39
CA THR A 341 11.77 3.92 16.17
C THR A 341 12.53 5.23 16.39
N GLY A 342 12.12 6.34 15.77
CA GLY A 342 12.74 7.67 15.95
C GLY A 342 14.22 7.76 15.56
N ASP A 343 14.75 6.77 14.83
CA ASP A 343 16.16 6.68 14.48
C ASP A 343 16.53 7.51 13.24
N LEU A 344 15.54 7.85 12.40
CA LEU A 344 15.75 8.75 11.28
C LEU A 344 15.46 10.19 11.71
N PRO A 345 16.38 11.14 11.44
CA PRO A 345 16.09 12.56 11.65
C PRO A 345 15.01 13.01 10.66
N VAL A 346 13.75 12.92 11.08
CA VAL A 346 12.60 13.41 10.33
C VAL A 346 12.69 14.95 10.30
N THR A 347 12.99 15.50 9.13
CA THR A 347 13.14 16.98 8.96
C THR A 347 11.84 17.75 9.19
N ALA A 348 10.69 17.09 9.12
CA ALA A 348 9.38 17.63 9.47
C ALA A 348 8.40 16.49 9.85
N PRO A 349 7.56 16.67 10.88
CA PRO A 349 6.59 15.64 11.28
C PRO A 349 5.69 15.23 10.11
N PRO A 350 5.36 13.93 9.96
CA PRO A 350 4.37 13.50 8.97
C PRO A 350 3.02 14.14 9.29
N ARG A 351 2.38 14.68 8.25
CA ARG A 351 1.08 15.33 8.33
C ARG A 351 0.10 14.63 7.40
N ALA A 352 -1.12 14.38 7.84
CA ALA A 352 -2.15 13.78 7.00
C ALA A 352 -3.51 14.46 7.13
N ASP A 353 -4.23 14.53 6.01
CA ASP A 353 -5.66 14.76 5.90
C ASP A 353 -6.27 13.52 5.23
N ILE A 354 -7.18 12.83 5.91
CA ILE A 354 -7.62 11.49 5.53
C ILE A 354 -9.14 11.44 5.45
N SER A 355 -9.67 10.87 4.36
CA SER A 355 -11.09 10.54 4.21
C SER A 355 -11.25 9.10 3.74
N ILE A 356 -12.03 8.32 4.49
CA ILE A 356 -12.40 6.93 4.18
C ILE A 356 -13.91 6.84 4.13
N ALA A 357 -14.49 6.76 2.92
CA ALA A 357 -15.94 6.86 2.79
C ALA A 357 -16.63 5.91 1.81
N GLY A 358 -17.82 5.43 2.15
CA GLY A 358 -18.62 4.62 1.21
C GLY A 358 -18.03 3.24 0.88
N ASN A 359 -17.08 2.74 1.67
CA ASN A 359 -16.44 1.44 1.42
C ASN A 359 -17.26 0.30 2.04
N ILE A 360 -17.12 -0.90 1.46
CA ILE A 360 -17.53 -2.16 2.06
C ILE A 360 -16.26 -2.87 2.51
N VAL A 361 -16.11 -3.11 3.81
CA VAL A 361 -14.94 -3.76 4.41
C VAL A 361 -15.39 -4.97 5.20
N ALA A 362 -15.16 -6.18 4.66
CA ALA A 362 -15.84 -7.38 5.13
C ALA A 362 -14.95 -8.62 5.24
N ASN A 363 -15.20 -9.50 6.20
CA ASN A 363 -14.55 -10.82 6.29
C ASN A 363 -13.01 -10.74 6.27
N ASN A 364 -12.38 -9.72 6.85
CA ASN A 364 -10.92 -9.64 6.90
C ASN A 364 -10.37 -10.43 8.10
N GLY A 365 -9.11 -10.86 8.03
CA GLY A 365 -8.50 -11.81 8.97
C GLY A 365 -8.73 -13.29 8.63
N VAL A 366 -8.96 -13.63 7.35
CA VAL A 366 -9.28 -15.01 6.97
C VAL A 366 -8.05 -15.90 7.15
N ASN A 367 -8.13 -16.85 8.08
CA ASN A 367 -7.14 -17.92 8.23
C ASN A 367 -7.19 -18.89 7.04
N THR A 368 -6.53 -18.54 5.94
CA THR A 368 -6.45 -19.39 4.75
C THR A 368 -5.34 -20.44 4.85
N THR A 369 -4.41 -20.31 5.79
CA THR A 369 -3.17 -21.10 5.83
C THR A 369 -3.10 -22.16 6.93
N ASN A 370 -4.20 -22.43 7.66
CA ASN A 370 -4.18 -23.25 8.89
C ASN A 370 -3.13 -22.75 9.89
N SER A 371 -2.81 -21.45 9.90
CA SER A 371 -1.88 -20.92 10.88
C SER A 371 -2.49 -21.12 12.26
N THR A 372 -1.76 -21.81 13.13
CA THR A 372 -2.14 -22.01 14.54
C THR A 372 -1.65 -20.86 15.41
N SER A 373 -1.18 -19.76 14.83
CA SER A 373 -0.90 -18.55 15.59
C SER A 373 -2.25 -18.03 16.10
N ASP A 374 -2.44 -18.05 17.41
CA ASP A 374 -3.68 -17.71 18.12
C ASP A 374 -4.12 -16.23 17.97
N GLU A 375 -3.53 -15.47 17.04
CA GLU A 375 -3.76 -14.03 16.87
C GLU A 375 -3.54 -13.62 15.40
N ILE A 376 -4.34 -14.17 14.48
CA ILE A 376 -4.49 -13.54 13.16
C ILE A 376 -5.31 -12.28 13.40
N ARG A 377 -4.80 -11.13 12.96
CA ARG A 377 -5.57 -9.89 13.04
C ARG A 377 -6.51 -9.82 11.85
N GLY A 378 -7.54 -9.00 12.01
CA GLY A 378 -8.59 -8.89 11.02
C GLY A 378 -9.43 -7.68 11.33
N ASP A 379 -8.79 -6.53 11.50
CA ASP A 379 -9.48 -5.27 11.68
C ASP A 379 -10.11 -4.84 10.35
N GLY A 380 -11.29 -4.23 10.37
CA GLY A 380 -11.86 -3.61 9.18
C GLY A 380 -10.98 -2.44 8.72
N ILE A 381 -10.89 -1.40 9.55
CA ILE A 381 -10.06 -0.22 9.33
C ILE A 381 -9.15 0.00 10.53
N ARG A 382 -7.85 0.10 10.29
CA ARG A 382 -6.84 0.24 11.34
C ARG A 382 -5.90 1.41 11.06
N ILE A 383 -5.70 2.27 12.06
CA ILE A 383 -4.87 3.47 11.94
C ILE A 383 -3.91 3.58 13.13
N PHE A 384 -2.61 3.62 12.85
CA PHE A 384 -1.54 3.91 13.81
C PHE A 384 -1.00 5.32 13.63
N LEU A 385 -0.86 6.02 14.76
CA LEU A 385 -0.19 7.30 14.84
C LEU A 385 1.01 7.19 15.79
N GLU A 386 2.20 7.09 15.21
CA GLU A 386 3.47 6.94 15.93
C GLU A 386 4.27 8.25 15.99
N GLY A 387 5.20 8.30 16.94
CA GLY A 387 6.16 9.39 17.08
C GLY A 387 5.49 10.77 17.18
N ASN A 388 5.78 11.66 16.23
CA ASN A 388 5.23 13.01 16.15
C ASN A 388 4.26 13.20 14.96
N ALA A 389 3.60 12.12 14.51
CA ALA A 389 2.63 12.18 13.42
C ALA A 389 1.45 13.10 13.75
N ILE A 390 1.01 13.90 12.78
CA ILE A 390 -0.09 14.85 12.94
C ILE A 390 -1.16 14.56 11.88
N VAL A 391 -2.31 14.05 12.31
CA VAL A 391 -3.50 13.96 11.48
C VAL A 391 -4.34 15.21 11.73
N ASN A 392 -4.37 16.12 10.75
CA ASN A 392 -5.13 17.38 10.86
C ASN A 392 -6.63 17.10 10.78
N SER A 393 -7.04 16.21 9.88
CA SER A 393 -8.42 15.77 9.71
C SER A 393 -8.49 14.28 9.37
N LEU A 394 -9.43 13.58 9.99
CA LEU A 394 -9.77 12.19 9.69
C LEU A 394 -11.29 12.07 9.60
N ASP A 395 -11.83 11.69 8.45
CA ASP A 395 -13.24 11.38 8.29
C ASP A 395 -13.40 9.91 7.89
N ILE A 396 -14.10 9.12 8.70
CA ILE A 396 -14.49 7.74 8.40
C ILE A 396 -16.01 7.70 8.34
N SER A 397 -16.57 7.73 7.14
CA SER A 397 -18.01 7.92 6.99
C SER A 397 -18.72 7.05 5.97
N ASN A 398 -19.98 6.70 6.22
CA ASN A 398 -20.81 5.96 5.26
C ASN A 398 -20.23 4.59 4.84
N ASN A 399 -19.41 3.96 5.68
CA ASN A 399 -18.85 2.64 5.39
C ASN A 399 -19.76 1.53 5.93
N MET A 400 -19.71 0.36 5.29
CA MET A 400 -20.28 -0.88 5.79
C MET A 400 -19.13 -1.81 6.20
N ILE A 401 -19.03 -2.11 7.50
CA ILE A 401 -17.93 -2.88 8.09
C ILE A 401 -18.53 -4.10 8.78
N LEU A 402 -18.24 -5.31 8.27
CA LEU A 402 -18.93 -6.53 8.70
C LEU A 402 -17.99 -7.73 8.85
N ASP A 403 -18.30 -8.62 9.79
CA ASP A 403 -17.75 -9.98 9.85
C ASP A 403 -16.20 -10.07 9.89
N ASN A 404 -15.48 -9.07 10.40
CA ASN A 404 -14.02 -9.13 10.48
C ASN A 404 -13.56 -9.84 11.78
N GLN A 405 -12.38 -10.48 11.74
CA GLN A 405 -11.88 -11.33 12.83
C GLN A 405 -11.33 -10.58 14.04
N ASP A 406 -11.23 -9.24 13.98
CA ASP A 406 -10.79 -8.40 15.08
C ASP A 406 -11.79 -7.25 15.31
N ASP A 407 -11.35 -5.98 15.26
CA ASP A 407 -12.20 -4.81 15.43
C ASP A 407 -12.81 -4.32 14.10
N GLY A 408 -13.94 -3.61 14.16
CA GLY A 408 -14.47 -2.91 13.00
C GLY A 408 -13.58 -1.74 12.58
N ILE A 409 -13.39 -0.79 13.50
CA ILE A 409 -12.49 0.36 13.34
C ILE A 409 -11.56 0.43 14.54
N GLN A 410 -10.25 0.44 14.30
CA GLN A 410 -9.22 0.61 15.32
C GLN A 410 -8.37 1.85 15.04
N ILE A 411 -8.28 2.75 16.02
CA ILE A 411 -7.38 3.91 15.98
C ILE A 411 -6.48 3.84 17.21
N SER A 412 -5.17 3.80 16.99
CA SER A 412 -4.17 3.70 18.05
C SER A 412 -3.12 4.81 17.94
N GLN A 413 -2.83 5.49 19.05
CA GLN A 413 -1.73 6.45 19.17
C GLN A 413 -0.67 5.93 20.14
N GLY A 414 0.58 5.87 19.69
CA GLY A 414 1.69 5.32 20.45
C GLY A 414 1.57 3.80 20.57
N GLU A 415 2.48 3.07 19.92
CA GLU A 415 2.44 1.62 19.96
C GLU A 415 2.75 1.10 21.37
N LEU A 416 1.90 0.21 21.86
CA LEU A 416 2.14 -0.62 23.03
C LEU A 416 2.76 -1.96 22.59
N THR A 417 3.66 -1.96 21.59
CA THR A 417 4.37 -3.19 21.20
C THR A 417 5.24 -3.62 22.37
N ALA A 418 4.91 -4.80 22.89
CA ALA A 418 5.46 -5.38 24.10
C ALA A 418 6.98 -5.58 24.00
N GLY A 419 7.78 -4.55 24.28
CA GLY A 419 9.22 -4.72 24.50
C GLY A 419 10.13 -3.56 24.09
N ILE A 420 9.66 -2.59 23.31
CA ILE A 420 10.47 -1.42 22.94
C ILE A 420 10.05 -0.26 23.84
N SER A 421 11.03 0.38 24.47
CA SER A 421 10.84 1.47 25.41
C SER A 421 10.03 2.61 24.79
N GLY A 422 8.71 2.61 25.01
CA GLY A 422 7.97 3.60 25.78
C GLY A 422 8.21 5.09 25.49
N ASN A 423 8.75 5.48 24.35
CA ASN A 423 8.76 6.87 23.93
C ASN A 423 7.31 7.26 23.63
N GLY A 424 6.62 7.79 24.65
CA GLY A 424 5.29 8.34 24.52
C GLY A 424 5.21 9.22 23.27
N GLY A 425 4.35 8.83 22.34
CA GLY A 425 4.17 9.60 21.11
C GLY A 425 3.75 11.03 21.44
N THR A 426 4.24 11.99 20.65
CA THR A 426 3.68 13.36 20.59
C THR A 426 2.69 13.48 19.43
N SER A 427 2.13 12.36 19.00
CA SER A 427 1.22 12.31 17.86
C SER A 427 -0.08 13.05 18.16
N GLN A 428 -0.68 13.63 17.13
CA GLN A 428 -1.85 14.48 17.25
C GLN A 428 -2.92 14.02 16.26
N LEU A 429 -4.12 13.73 16.77
CA LEU A 429 -5.33 13.51 15.99
C LEU A 429 -6.28 14.68 16.27
N ASN A 430 -6.26 15.70 15.41
CA ASN A 430 -6.82 17.01 15.75
C ASN A 430 -8.31 17.16 15.49
N ASN A 431 -8.84 16.53 14.44
CA ASN A 431 -10.24 16.62 14.05
C ASN A 431 -10.68 15.31 13.38
N ALA A 432 -10.95 14.29 14.19
CA ALA A 432 -11.44 13.01 13.70
C ALA A 432 -12.97 12.91 13.80
N THR A 433 -13.59 12.27 12.83
CA THR A 433 -15.03 11.98 12.82
C THR A 433 -15.24 10.57 12.30
N ILE A 434 -16.01 9.78 13.04
CA ILE A 434 -16.49 8.45 12.65
C ILE A 434 -18.01 8.53 12.61
N SER A 435 -18.60 8.58 11.42
CA SER A 435 -20.04 8.85 11.29
C SER A 435 -20.79 8.07 10.22
N ASN A 436 -22.07 7.81 10.45
CA ASN A 436 -22.94 7.15 9.46
C ASN A 436 -22.42 5.79 8.98
N ASN A 437 -21.65 5.06 9.79
CA ASN A 437 -21.17 3.72 9.45
C ASN A 437 -22.11 2.63 9.97
N GLU A 438 -22.27 1.56 9.20
CA GLU A 438 -22.86 0.30 9.68
C GLU A 438 -21.72 -0.63 10.08
N ILE A 439 -21.62 -0.95 11.37
CA ILE A 439 -20.54 -1.78 11.93
C ILE A 439 -21.20 -2.95 12.66
N ARG A 440 -20.98 -4.18 12.20
CA ARG A 440 -21.59 -5.34 12.87
C ARG A 440 -20.81 -6.63 12.74
N ASP A 441 -21.12 -7.58 13.62
CA ASP A 441 -20.59 -8.95 13.56
C ASP A 441 -19.05 -9.01 13.63
N GLN A 442 -18.42 -8.03 14.29
CA GLN A 442 -16.97 -8.07 14.55
C GLN A 442 -16.69 -9.09 15.66
N VAL A 443 -15.57 -9.82 15.58
CA VAL A 443 -15.20 -10.78 16.64
C VAL A 443 -14.83 -10.05 17.94
N GLN A 444 -14.19 -8.88 17.85
CA GLN A 444 -13.87 -8.02 19.00
C GLN A 444 -14.76 -6.78 19.02
N GLN A 445 -14.20 -5.56 19.05
CA GLN A 445 -14.97 -4.34 19.22
C GLN A 445 -15.53 -3.81 17.90
N GLY A 446 -16.64 -3.08 17.95
CA GLY A 446 -17.12 -2.31 16.79
C GLY A 446 -16.15 -1.16 16.46
N ILE A 447 -15.89 -0.29 17.44
CA ILE A 447 -14.92 0.80 17.36
C ILE A 447 -13.97 0.74 18.56
N ASN A 448 -12.67 0.73 18.33
CA ASN A 448 -11.62 0.69 19.33
C ASN A 448 -10.68 1.89 19.18
N VAL A 449 -10.68 2.80 20.16
CA VAL A 449 -9.77 3.96 20.19
C VAL A 449 -8.83 3.85 21.38
N ARG A 450 -7.52 3.84 21.11
CA ARG A 450 -6.49 3.71 22.14
C ARG A 450 -5.44 4.80 21.98
N ALA A 451 -5.02 5.41 23.08
CA ALA A 451 -3.90 6.33 23.07
C ALA A 451 -2.99 6.09 24.28
N VAL A 452 -1.69 6.07 24.01
CA VAL A 452 -0.61 5.84 24.97
C VAL A 452 0.44 6.93 24.69
N GLY A 453 0.16 8.14 25.19
CA GLY A 453 0.75 9.38 24.71
C GLY A 453 -0.12 10.07 23.64
N GLY A 454 0.31 11.26 23.21
CA GLY A 454 -0.35 12.05 22.18
C GLY A 454 -1.65 12.73 22.62
N THR A 455 -2.27 13.42 21.66
CA THR A 455 -3.58 14.06 21.83
C THR A 455 -4.54 13.61 20.74
N ALA A 456 -5.78 13.29 21.09
CA ALA A 456 -6.87 13.00 20.15
C ALA A 456 -8.11 13.83 20.47
N ASN A 457 -8.68 14.47 19.45
CA ASN A 457 -10.02 15.05 19.46
C ASN A 457 -10.84 14.35 18.37
N LEU A 458 -11.90 13.66 18.78
CA LEU A 458 -12.70 12.84 17.88
C LEU A 458 -14.20 12.90 18.17
N SER A 459 -15.03 12.80 17.13
CA SER A 459 -16.48 12.58 17.26
C SER A 459 -16.84 11.21 16.70
N ILE A 460 -17.62 10.42 17.44
CA ILE A 460 -18.26 9.19 16.99
C ILE A 460 -19.76 9.46 16.98
N GLU A 461 -20.34 9.67 15.79
CA GLU A 461 -21.69 10.20 15.72
C GLU A 461 -22.57 9.61 14.62
N ASN A 462 -23.87 9.50 14.90
CA ASN A 462 -24.89 9.12 13.92
C ASN A 462 -24.58 7.78 13.21
N ASN A 463 -23.90 6.84 13.88
CA ASN A 463 -23.70 5.50 13.31
C ASN A 463 -25.02 4.72 13.46
N PRO A 464 -25.71 4.39 12.34
CA PRO A 464 -27.06 3.82 12.37
C PRO A 464 -27.09 2.39 12.94
N SER A 465 -25.96 1.70 13.01
CA SER A 465 -25.86 0.40 13.67
C SER A 465 -24.41 0.12 14.07
N ILE A 466 -24.18 -0.09 15.37
CA ILE A 466 -22.97 -0.72 15.92
C ILE A 466 -23.44 -1.92 16.75
N SER A 467 -23.39 -3.11 16.16
CA SER A 467 -24.17 -4.23 16.69
C SER A 467 -23.55 -5.61 16.55
N GLN A 468 -23.96 -6.55 17.42
CA GLN A 468 -23.57 -7.97 17.31
C GLN A 468 -22.06 -8.21 17.34
N ASN A 469 -21.29 -7.31 17.94
CA ASN A 469 -19.86 -7.47 18.11
C ASN A 469 -19.57 -8.39 19.31
N GLY A 470 -18.54 -9.23 19.21
CA GLY A 470 -18.12 -10.15 20.28
C GLY A 470 -17.47 -9.44 21.48
N GLY A 471 -17.06 -8.19 21.29
CA GLY A 471 -16.62 -7.23 22.29
C GLY A 471 -17.65 -6.11 22.53
N GLU A 472 -17.14 -4.93 22.87
CA GLU A 472 -17.91 -3.70 23.03
C GLU A 472 -18.35 -3.12 21.67
N GLY A 473 -19.46 -2.38 21.65
CA GLY A 473 -19.79 -1.56 20.48
C GLY A 473 -18.73 -0.47 20.25
N ILE A 474 -18.43 0.30 21.30
CA ILE A 474 -17.38 1.33 21.31
C ILE A 474 -16.49 1.17 22.55
N PHE A 475 -15.19 1.01 22.35
CA PHE A 475 -14.18 0.98 23.40
C PHE A 475 -13.19 2.13 23.23
N ILE A 476 -12.95 2.89 24.31
CA ILE A 476 -12.01 4.01 24.32
C ILE A 476 -11.07 3.89 25.51
N SER A 477 -9.77 3.97 25.29
CA SER A 477 -8.78 3.94 26.37
C SER A 477 -7.68 5.00 26.22
N ALA A 478 -7.39 5.68 27.32
CA ALA A 478 -6.27 6.63 27.43
C ALA A 478 -5.30 6.18 28.54
N GLY A 479 -4.05 5.95 28.15
CA GLY A 479 -2.95 5.57 29.03
C GLY A 479 -1.86 6.64 29.12
N GLY A 480 -1.24 6.75 30.29
CA GLY A 480 -0.01 7.54 30.47
C GLY A 480 1.24 6.75 30.12
N THR A 481 2.30 7.44 29.70
CA THR A 481 3.66 6.90 29.57
C THR A 481 4.65 7.71 30.40
N LEU A 482 5.88 7.22 30.56
CA LEU A 482 6.95 7.98 31.23
C LEU A 482 7.26 9.30 30.50
N ASP A 483 7.03 9.37 29.19
CA ASP A 483 7.43 10.50 28.34
C ASP A 483 6.26 11.40 27.93
N GLY A 484 5.03 11.06 28.33
CA GLY A 484 3.84 11.86 28.04
C GLY A 484 2.53 11.17 28.37
N ASN A 485 1.49 11.96 28.60
CA ASN A 485 0.15 11.45 28.90
C ASN A 485 -0.69 11.49 27.63
N ALA A 486 -1.44 10.42 27.36
CA ALA A 486 -2.51 10.50 26.38
C ALA A 486 -3.59 11.47 26.85
N GLU A 487 -4.08 12.31 25.95
CA GLU A 487 -5.30 13.09 26.14
C GLU A 487 -6.29 12.79 25.02
N ILE A 488 -7.38 12.11 25.34
CA ILE A 488 -8.49 11.86 24.41
C ILE A 488 -9.68 12.71 24.82
N ASN A 489 -10.14 13.59 23.92
CA ASN A 489 -11.42 14.26 23.99
C ASN A 489 -12.34 13.65 22.93
N VAL A 490 -13.46 13.06 23.38
CA VAL A 490 -14.39 12.37 22.50
C VAL A 490 -15.83 12.78 22.74
N ASP A 491 -16.50 13.14 21.65
CA ASP A 491 -17.95 13.25 21.57
C ASP A 491 -18.53 11.93 21.03
N VAL A 492 -19.44 11.28 21.78
CA VAL A 492 -20.17 10.09 21.31
C VAL A 492 -21.65 10.43 21.27
N LEU A 493 -22.17 10.66 20.06
CA LEU A 493 -23.45 11.33 19.85
C LEU A 493 -24.38 10.51 18.95
N SER A 494 -25.62 10.26 19.38
CA SER A 494 -26.66 9.73 18.49
C SER A 494 -26.31 8.41 17.78
N ASN A 495 -25.58 7.51 18.43
CA ASN A 495 -25.27 6.18 17.90
C ASN A 495 -26.32 5.16 18.33
N LEU A 496 -26.60 4.18 17.46
CA LEU A 496 -27.44 3.03 17.77
C LEU A 496 -26.56 1.81 18.09
N LEU A 497 -26.51 1.44 19.38
CA LEU A 497 -25.70 0.33 19.90
C LEU A 497 -26.63 -0.82 20.34
N ILE A 498 -26.55 -1.97 19.67
CA ILE A 498 -27.52 -3.07 19.87
C ILE A 498 -26.81 -4.43 19.89
N ASP A 499 -27.19 -5.31 20.82
CA ASP A 499 -26.80 -6.73 20.84
C ASP A 499 -25.29 -7.00 20.86
N ASN A 500 -24.46 -6.11 21.46
CA ASN A 500 -23.04 -6.40 21.68
C ASN A 500 -22.84 -7.34 22.90
N ALA A 501 -21.80 -8.17 22.88
CA ALA A 501 -21.62 -9.24 23.86
C ALA A 501 -21.16 -8.77 25.25
N VAL A 502 -20.41 -7.67 25.30
CA VAL A 502 -20.03 -6.92 26.51
C VAL A 502 -20.57 -5.48 26.37
N PRO A 503 -20.47 -4.59 27.39
CA PRO A 503 -21.19 -3.32 27.38
C PRO A 503 -21.05 -2.58 26.04
N ASP A 504 -22.17 -2.04 25.55
CA ASP A 504 -22.24 -1.35 24.26
C ASP A 504 -21.21 -0.21 24.15
N PHE A 505 -20.87 0.41 25.28
CA PHE A 505 -19.80 1.40 25.38
C PHE A 505 -18.93 1.15 26.61
N SER A 506 -17.61 1.26 26.44
CA SER A 506 -16.61 1.22 27.51
C SER A 506 -15.57 2.33 27.37
N GLY A 507 -15.30 3.06 28.45
CA GLY A 507 -14.26 4.08 28.53
C GLY A 507 -13.31 3.84 29.70
N ILE A 508 -12.01 3.80 29.43
CA ILE A 508 -10.97 3.53 30.43
C ILE A 508 -9.91 4.64 30.44
N ALA A 509 -9.68 5.26 31.59
CA ALA A 509 -8.51 6.11 31.84
C ALA A 509 -7.56 5.38 32.81
N THR A 510 -6.31 5.18 32.43
CA THR A 510 -5.34 4.41 33.25
C THR A 510 -4.02 5.14 33.43
N ASN A 511 -3.38 4.96 34.59
CA ASN A 511 -2.00 5.36 34.84
C ASN A 511 -1.00 4.20 34.75
N MET A 512 -1.42 3.05 34.25
CA MET A 512 -0.58 1.86 34.20
C MET A 512 -0.12 1.56 32.77
N LEU A 513 1.20 1.56 32.57
CA LEU A 513 1.87 0.79 31.51
C LEU A 513 2.21 -0.60 32.09
N GLY A 514 1.31 -1.57 31.94
CA GLY A 514 1.48 -2.88 32.56
C GLY A 514 1.45 -2.79 34.10
N LEU A 515 2.58 -3.09 34.76
CA LEU A 515 2.72 -3.06 36.22
C LEU A 515 3.44 -1.81 36.76
N ILE A 516 3.78 -0.85 35.91
CA ILE A 516 4.53 0.35 36.31
C ILE A 516 3.55 1.53 36.45
N PRO A 517 3.38 2.10 37.66
CA PRO A 517 2.60 3.33 37.85
C PRO A 517 3.29 4.52 37.19
N VAL A 518 2.55 5.28 36.38
CA VAL A 518 2.99 6.53 35.76
C VAL A 518 2.47 7.71 36.61
N PRO A 519 3.29 8.74 36.93
CA PRO A 519 2.93 9.82 37.86
C PRO A 519 1.69 10.62 37.46
N ASP A 520 1.52 10.84 36.16
CA ASP A 520 0.35 11.48 35.57
C ASP A 520 -0.30 10.44 34.63
N GLY A 521 -1.52 9.99 34.93
CA GLY A 521 -2.20 9.01 34.09
C GLY A 521 -2.77 9.62 32.81
N GLY A 522 -3.28 8.79 31.90
CA GLY A 522 -4.00 9.25 30.72
C GLY A 522 -5.24 10.07 31.11
N ARG A 523 -5.58 11.05 30.28
CA ARG A 523 -6.81 11.85 30.40
C ARG A 523 -7.81 11.43 29.34
N LEU A 524 -9.00 11.06 29.76
CA LEU A 524 -10.13 10.73 28.90
C LEU A 524 -11.30 11.67 29.24
N CYS A 525 -11.71 12.49 28.28
CA CYS A 525 -12.91 13.31 28.35
C CYS A 525 -13.96 12.77 27.39
N VAL A 526 -15.10 12.32 27.92
CA VAL A 526 -16.18 11.75 27.12
C VAL A 526 -17.44 12.58 27.28
N ASN A 527 -18.03 13.00 26.16
CA ASN A 527 -19.37 13.55 26.12
C ASN A 527 -20.32 12.52 25.50
N LEU A 528 -21.20 11.95 26.32
CA LEU A 528 -22.18 10.95 25.89
C LEU A 528 -23.54 11.60 25.75
N SER A 529 -24.10 11.68 24.54
CA SER A 529 -25.44 12.24 24.35
C SER A 529 -26.26 11.53 23.27
N ALA A 530 -27.57 11.42 23.50
CA ALA A 530 -28.54 10.91 22.53
C ALA A 530 -28.27 9.51 21.93
N ASN A 531 -27.38 8.72 22.53
CA ASN A 531 -27.12 7.34 22.10
C ASN A 531 -28.25 6.40 22.56
N GLU A 532 -28.58 5.42 21.74
CA GLU A 532 -29.44 4.30 22.10
C GLU A 532 -28.57 3.07 22.39
N SER A 533 -28.74 2.46 23.56
CA SER A 533 -27.95 1.32 24.01
C SER A 533 -28.85 0.29 24.71
N ALA A 534 -28.65 -0.99 24.38
CA ALA A 534 -29.38 -2.12 24.96
C ALA A 534 -28.71 -2.63 26.26
N THR A 535 -27.39 -2.57 26.36
CA THR A 535 -26.62 -3.19 27.46
C THR A 535 -25.96 -2.17 28.40
N GLY A 536 -25.97 -0.88 28.07
CA GLY A 536 -25.52 0.23 28.91
C GLY A 536 -24.06 0.66 28.69
N TYR A 537 -23.56 1.50 29.61
CA TYR A 537 -22.24 2.15 29.52
C TYR A 537 -21.36 1.75 30.72
N LEU A 538 -20.11 1.39 30.45
CA LEU A 538 -19.08 1.14 31.47
C LEU A 538 -18.00 2.22 31.42
N LEU A 539 -17.68 2.80 32.57
CA LEU A 539 -16.64 3.83 32.69
C LEU A 539 -15.73 3.47 33.86
N THR A 540 -14.44 3.29 33.57
CA THR A 540 -13.45 2.85 34.55
C THR A 540 -12.30 3.84 34.65
N ASN A 541 -12.00 4.30 35.87
CA ASN A 541 -10.79 5.07 36.15
C ASN A 541 -9.80 4.22 36.96
N LEU A 542 -8.69 3.84 36.34
CA LEU A 542 -7.58 3.09 36.92
C LEU A 542 -6.37 3.99 37.16
N GLY A 543 -6.59 5.14 37.80
CA GLY A 543 -5.52 6.07 38.20
C GLY A 543 -5.22 7.21 37.22
N GLY A 544 -5.97 7.33 36.12
CA GLY A 544 -5.95 8.48 35.22
C GLY A 544 -6.93 9.60 35.60
N THR A 545 -7.13 10.52 34.67
CA THR A 545 -8.18 11.54 34.76
C THR A 545 -9.33 11.17 33.82
N LEU A 546 -10.46 10.74 34.38
CA LEU A 546 -11.69 10.50 33.63
C LEU A 546 -12.68 11.64 33.88
N GLN A 547 -13.11 12.31 32.80
CA GLN A 547 -14.14 13.34 32.82
C GLN A 547 -15.31 12.89 31.94
N LEU A 548 -16.52 13.00 32.48
CA LEU A 548 -17.76 12.62 31.80
C LEU A 548 -18.72 13.80 31.74
N VAL A 549 -19.19 14.13 30.55
CA VAL A 549 -20.30 15.06 30.31
C VAL A 549 -21.52 14.24 29.90
N VAL A 550 -22.58 14.27 30.72
CA VAL A 550 -23.88 13.67 30.40
C VAL A 550 -24.93 14.79 30.36
N PRO A 551 -25.65 14.98 29.24
CA PRO A 551 -26.70 15.98 29.16
C PRO A 551 -27.87 15.63 30.11
N PRO A 552 -28.63 16.64 30.58
CA PRO A 552 -29.66 16.48 31.61
C PRO A 552 -30.91 15.67 31.21
N ASN A 553 -31.00 15.12 29.99
CA ASN A 553 -32.22 14.51 29.45
C ASN A 553 -32.11 13.00 29.14
N VAL A 554 -31.26 12.25 29.85
CA VAL A 554 -31.19 10.78 29.70
C VAL A 554 -32.29 10.11 30.54
N ASP A 555 -33.54 10.35 30.17
CA ASP A 555 -34.71 9.68 30.78
C ASP A 555 -34.80 8.24 30.23
N GLY A 556 -34.18 7.27 30.91
CA GLY A 556 -34.39 5.84 30.61
C GLY A 556 -33.20 4.91 30.81
N MET A 557 -31.98 5.43 30.99
CA MET A 557 -30.80 4.59 31.24
C MET A 557 -30.67 4.30 32.74
N GLY A 558 -30.99 3.08 33.16
CA GLY A 558 -30.67 2.62 34.51
C GLY A 558 -29.15 2.55 34.67
N PRO A 559 -28.50 3.35 35.55
CA PRO A 559 -27.06 3.28 35.70
C PRO A 559 -26.70 2.02 36.48
N ILE A 560 -25.95 1.09 35.86
CA ILE A 560 -25.12 0.13 36.61
C ILE A 560 -23.70 0.68 36.57
N LEU A 561 -23.45 1.71 37.39
CA LEU A 561 -22.10 2.20 37.66
C LEU A 561 -21.50 1.32 38.78
N PRO A 562 -20.42 0.54 38.55
CA PRO A 562 -19.55 0.17 39.64
C PRO A 562 -18.80 1.45 40.05
N MET A 563 -19.29 2.12 41.09
CA MET A 563 -18.75 3.40 41.56
C MET A 563 -17.32 3.24 42.11
N GLY A 564 -16.32 3.48 41.26
CA GLY A 564 -14.98 3.89 41.66
C GLY A 564 -14.80 5.39 41.42
N ASN A 565 -14.73 6.18 42.50
CA ASN A 565 -14.28 7.58 42.58
C ASN A 565 -14.30 8.43 41.28
N ILE A 566 -15.48 8.83 40.79
CA ILE A 566 -15.60 9.98 39.86
C ILE A 566 -15.51 11.24 40.73
N THR A 567 -14.33 11.87 40.79
CA THR A 567 -14.07 12.95 41.75
C THR A 567 -14.41 14.35 41.25
N ASN A 568 -14.66 14.58 39.95
CA ASN A 568 -15.11 15.87 39.44
C ASN A 568 -15.83 15.75 38.07
N VAL A 569 -17.09 16.16 38.02
CA VAL A 569 -17.79 16.46 36.76
C VAL A 569 -17.44 17.91 36.40
N MET A 570 -16.42 18.10 35.56
CA MET A 570 -16.09 19.39 34.95
C MET A 570 -16.35 19.30 33.44
N ALA A 571 -16.72 20.42 32.81
CA ALA A 571 -16.88 20.47 31.36
C ALA A 571 -15.55 20.08 30.68
N CYS A 572 -15.64 19.26 29.63
CA CYS A 572 -14.53 19.06 28.72
C CYS A 572 -14.08 20.43 28.17
N PRO A 573 -12.76 20.70 28.11
CA PRO A 573 -12.22 21.98 27.63
C PRO A 573 -12.52 22.24 26.16
#